data_AF-A0AAP6ZTS9-F1
#
_entry.id   AF-A0AAP6ZTS9-F1
#
_cell.length_a   1.000
_cell.length_b   1.000
_cell.length_c   1.000
_cell.angle_alpha   90.00
_cell.angle_beta   90.00
_cell.angle_gamma   90.00
#
_symmetry.space_group_name_H-M   'P 1'
#
loop_
_entity.id
_entity.type
_entity.pdbx_description
1 polymer ?
#
loop_
_entity_poly.entity_id
_entity_poly.type
_entity_poly.pdbx_seq_one_letter_code
_entity_poly.pdbx_strand_id
1 'polypeptide(L)' 'MSGITVAPVNQDYIIEQVKEKYNCTVLKCEGRPVLEFKSEQELHEITDYVHHYFQMDLMDVFFTAIESIQADE' A
#
# COMPACT_ATOMS: atom_id res chain seq x y z
N MET A 1 -28.84 19.26 2.74
CA MET A 1 -27.48 18.87 2.33
C MET A 1 -27.12 17.62 3.13
N SER A 2 -27.40 16.42 2.59
CA SER A 2 -26.99 15.18 3.25
C SER A 2 -25.50 14.98 2.97
N GLY A 3 -24.66 15.23 3.97
CA GLY A 3 -23.26 14.83 3.93
C GLY A 3 -23.22 13.30 3.91
N ILE A 4 -22.79 12.73 2.80
CA ILE A 4 -22.50 11.31 2.71
C ILE A 4 -21.24 11.10 3.57
N THR A 5 -21.43 10.57 4.77
CA THR A 5 -20.32 9.99 5.53
C THR A 5 -19.96 8.68 4.85
N VAL A 6 -19.01 8.74 3.91
CA VAL A 6 -18.32 7.54 3.44
C VAL A 6 -17.69 6.89 4.67
N ALA A 7 -18.10 5.66 4.98
CA ALA A 7 -17.44 4.89 6.02
C ALA A 7 -15.94 4.85 5.69
N PRO A 8 -15.04 5.00 6.68
CA PRO A 8 -13.61 4.95 6.42
C PRO A 8 -13.31 3.60 5.74
N VAL A 9 -12.71 3.67 4.55
CA VAL A 9 -12.24 2.48 3.84
C VAL A 9 -11.25 1.78 4.76
N ASN A 10 -11.47 0.49 5.02
CA ASN A 10 -10.63 -0.26 5.94
C ASN A 10 -9.21 -0.38 5.34
N GLN A 11 -8.19 0.04 6.09
CA GLN A 11 -6.77 -0.10 5.73
C GLN A 11 -6.44 -1.53 5.26
N ASP A 12 -6.98 -2.54 5.93
CA ASP A 12 -6.78 -3.95 5.57
C ASP A 12 -7.32 -4.27 4.17
N TYR A 13 -8.43 -3.65 3.77
CA TYR A 13 -8.99 -3.82 2.42
C TYR A 13 -8.06 -3.24 1.36
N ILE A 14 -7.52 -2.03 1.59
CA ILE A 14 -6.58 -1.39 0.65
C ILE A 14 -5.30 -2.23 0.52
N ILE A 15 -4.79 -2.75 1.64
CA ILE A 15 -3.61 -3.63 1.66
C ILE A 15 -3.85 -4.89 0.82
N GLU A 16 -5.00 -5.55 0.97
CA GLU A 16 -5.31 -6.72 0.15
C GLU A 16 -5.46 -6.37 -1.33
N GLN A 17 -6.07 -5.23 -1.68
CA GLN A 17 -6.14 -4.78 -3.08
C GLN A 17 -4.76 -4.50 -3.70
N VAL A 18 -3.86 -3.87 -2.94
CA VAL A 18 -2.48 -3.63 -3.39
C VAL A 18 -1.74 -4.95 -3.61
N LYS A 19 -1.85 -5.90 -2.66
CA LYS A 19 -1.24 -7.24 -2.78
C LYS A 19 -1.73 -8.00 -3.99
N GLU A 20 -3.05 -8.03 -4.21
CA GLU A 20 -3.66 -8.72 -5.35
C GLU A 20 -3.22 -8.11 -6.69
N LYS A 21 -3.13 -6.79 -6.77
CA LYS A 21 -2.83 -6.08 -8.04
C LYS A 21 -1.35 -6.13 -8.43
N TYR A 22 -0.45 -5.96 -7.47
CA TYR A 22 0.99 -5.81 -7.74
C TYR A 22 1.79 -7.07 -7.41
N ASN A 23 1.18 -8.07 -6.77
CA ASN A 23 1.88 -9.26 -6.29
C ASN A 23 3.12 -8.90 -5.45
N CYS A 24 2.96 -7.85 -4.62
CA CYS A 24 3.97 -7.35 -3.72
C CYS A 24 3.90 -8.07 -2.35
N THR A 25 4.96 -7.96 -1.57
CA THR A 25 4.99 -8.50 -0.21
C THR A 25 4.64 -7.39 0.78
N VAL A 26 3.86 -7.73 1.81
CA VAL A 26 3.59 -6.84 2.93
C VAL A 26 4.12 -7.50 4.20
N LEU A 27 5.16 -6.91 4.76
CA LEU A 27 5.78 -7.33 6.01
C LEU A 27 5.04 -6.71 7.20
N LYS A 28 5.32 -7.23 8.40
CA LYS A 28 4.83 -6.64 9.65
C LYS A 28 6.01 -6.25 10.54
N CYS A 29 6.09 -4.97 10.88
CA CYS A 29 7.04 -4.44 11.85
C CYS A 29 6.27 -3.86 13.03
N GLU A 30 6.40 -4.46 14.22
CA GLU A 30 5.65 -4.08 15.42
C GLU A 30 4.12 -4.05 15.22
N GLY A 31 3.61 -4.95 14.38
CA GLY A 31 2.18 -5.02 14.03
C GLY A 31 1.72 -4.02 12.97
N ARG A 32 2.62 -3.16 12.47
CA ARG A 32 2.32 -2.20 11.40
C ARG A 32 2.70 -2.76 10.03
N PRO A 33 1.88 -2.51 8.99
CA PRO A 33 2.15 -3.00 7.63
C PRO A 33 3.32 -2.24 7.00
N VAL A 34 4.25 -2.98 6.39
CA VAL A 34 5.38 -2.42 5.65
C VAL A 34 5.32 -2.96 4.23
N LEU A 35 5.27 -2.05 3.24
CA LEU A 35 5.33 -2.44 1.85
C LEU A 35 6.76 -2.84 1.48
N GLU A 36 6.93 -4.00 0.88
CA GLU A 36 8.18 -4.38 0.22
C GLU A 36 7.98 -4.30 -1.30
N PHE A 37 8.81 -3.49 -1.96
CA PHE A 37 8.76 -3.24 -3.40
C PHE A 37 10.06 -3.68 -4.09
N LYS A 38 10.01 -4.07 -5.36
CA LYS A 38 11.14 -4.61 -6.14
C LYS A 38 11.81 -3.59 -7.04
N SER A 39 11.18 -2.45 -7.27
CA SER A 39 11.74 -1.35 -8.07
C SER A 39 11.05 -0.02 -7.76
N GLU A 40 11.72 1.10 -8.04
CA GLU A 40 11.12 2.44 -7.91
C GLU A 40 9.86 2.60 -8.78
N GLN A 41 9.82 1.96 -9.96
CA GLN A 41 8.66 1.98 -10.83
C GLN A 41 7.45 1.30 -10.18
N GLU A 42 7.64 0.14 -9.55
CA GLU A 42 6.56 -0.54 -8.81
C GLU A 42 6.08 0.32 -7.63
N LEU A 43 7.01 0.93 -6.87
CA LEU A 43 6.65 1.84 -5.78
C LEU A 43 5.81 3.03 -6.28
N HIS A 44 6.19 3.62 -7.41
CA HIS A 44 5.45 4.73 -8.01
C HIS A 44 4.05 4.29 -8.45
N GLU A 45 3.93 3.15 -9.14
CA GLU A 45 2.64 2.63 -9.58
C GLU A 45 1.70 2.29 -8.42
N ILE A 46 2.23 1.72 -7.32
CA ILE A 46 1.45 1.44 -6.11
C ILE A 46 0.99 2.75 -5.46
N THR A 47 1.88 3.75 -5.39
CA THR A 47 1.57 5.07 -4.82
C THR A 47 0.43 5.74 -5.59
N ASP A 48 0.52 5.77 -6.92
CA ASP A 48 -0.50 6.34 -7.79
C ASP A 48 -1.83 5.59 -7.69
N TYR A 49 -1.78 4.27 -7.58
CA TYR A 49 -2.99 3.45 -7.39
C TYR A 49 -3.68 3.75 -6.06
N VAL A 50 -2.92 3.81 -4.96
CA VAL A 50 -3.50 4.12 -3.65
C VAL A 50 -4.14 5.51 -3.65
N HIS A 51 -3.44 6.50 -4.19
CA HIS A 51 -3.93 7.87 -4.28
C HIS A 51 -5.16 7.98 -5.20
N HIS A 52 -5.11 7.42 -6.42
CA HIS A 52 -6.20 7.57 -7.39
C HIS A 52 -7.49 6.88 -6.94
N TYR A 53 -7.39 5.64 -6.45
CA TYR A 53 -8.56 4.80 -6.18
C TYR A 53 -9.11 4.98 -4.76
N PHE A 54 -8.27 5.33 -3.78
CA PHE A 54 -8.69 5.44 -2.38
C PHE A 54 -8.57 6.86 -1.81
N GLN A 55 -7.98 7.81 -2.56
CA GLN A 55 -7.79 9.19 -2.11
C GLN A 55 -7.00 9.26 -0.79
N MET A 56 -6.00 8.37 -0.66
CA MET A 56 -5.12 8.27 0.51
C MET A 56 -3.67 8.34 0.07
N ASP A 57 -2.79 8.77 0.96
CA ASP A 57 -1.35 8.67 0.72
C ASP A 57 -0.86 7.25 1.02
N LEU A 58 0.25 6.85 0.39
CA LEU A 58 0.84 5.53 0.64
C LEU A 58 1.13 5.32 2.14
N MET A 59 1.55 6.38 2.83
CA MET A 59 1.91 6.35 4.26
C MET A 59 0.71 6.37 5.22
N ASP A 60 -0.50 6.62 4.70
CA ASP A 60 -1.74 6.41 5.46
C ASP A 60 -2.12 4.92 5.47
N VAL A 61 -1.62 4.14 4.49
CA VAL A 61 -1.91 2.72 4.32
C VAL A 61 -0.78 1.85 4.87
N PHE A 62 0.47 2.24 4.64
CA PHE A 62 1.66 1.52 5.10
C PHE A 62 2.46 2.38 6.07
N PHE A 63 3.07 1.76 7.07
CA PHE A 63 3.96 2.48 7.99
C PHE A 63 5.23 2.96 7.29
N THR A 64 5.76 2.16 6.37
CA THR A 64 6.88 2.51 5.50
C THR A 64 6.91 1.61 4.27
N ALA A 65 7.74 1.95 3.30
CA ALA A 65 8.05 1.13 2.14
C ALA A 65 9.56 0.86 2.09
N ILE A 66 9.95 -0.38 1.83
CA ILE A 66 11.34 -0.80 1.73
C ILE A 66 11.58 -1.54 0.42
N GLU A 67 12.77 -1.34 -0.15
CA GLU A 67 13.18 -2.10 -1.32
C GLU A 67 13.49 -3.54 -0.92
N SER A 68 13.04 -4.49 -1.73
CA SER A 68 13.29 -5.90 -1.55
C SER A 68 14.76 -6.19 -1.80
N ILE A 69 15.41 -6.82 -0.82
CA ILE A 69 16.76 -7.33 -0.99
C ILE A 69 16.62 -8.64 -1.75
N GLN A 70 16.65 -8.57 -3.09
CA GLN A 70 16.88 -9.78 -3.88
C GLN A 70 18.27 -10.29 -3.50
N ALA A 71 18.39 -11.57 -3.14
CA ALA A 71 19.71 -12.17 -3.02
C ALA A 71 20.34 -12.09 -4.41
N ASP A 72 21.43 -11.32 -4.56
CA ASP A 72 22.32 -11.50 -5.69
C ASP A 72 22.70 -12.99 -5.70
N GLU A 73 22.33 -13.72 -6.77
CA GLU A 73 22.69 -15.14 -6.94
C GLU A 73 24.21 -15.36 -6.87
#